data_AF-A0AAC8PUH3-F1
#
_entry.id   AF-A0AAC8PUH3-F1
#
_cell.length_a   1.000
_cell.length_b   1.000
_cell.length_c   1.000
_cell.angle_alpha   90.00
_cell.angle_beta   90.00
_cell.angle_gamma   90.00
#
_symmetry.space_group_name_H-M   'P 1'
#
loop_
_entity.id
_entity.type
_entity.pdbx_description
1 polymer ?
#
loop_
_entity_poly.entity_id
_entity_poly.type
_entity_poly.pdbx_seq_one_letter_code
_entity_poly.pdbx_strand_id
1 'polypeptide(L)'
;MASKLTLTDREWKAFKIGDLFEVKIRGKRLILSDREVGKFPFVTAGENNNGISSFIHNPTQKLYENSITLDMFGNSFYQNFPFKCDDNITVLKNKNTNQYSAFFVVTLLNRLTKKYSYGNQVRPNRLKNDKIMLPINETGEPDWQFMEDYIKQIEKDKIETLLSYLNQYNALAEPSRAEPSRAEPSRAEPSRAEPSRAEPSRAEPSRAEPSRNSMGEI
;
A
#
# COMPACT_ATOMS: atom_id res chain seq x y z
N MET A 1 0.53 17.70 15.15
CA MET A 1 0.09 16.79 14.08
C MET A 1 -0.71 17.61 13.10
N ALA A 2 -0.28 17.73 11.84
CA ALA A 2 -1.15 18.33 10.82
C ALA A 2 -2.44 17.49 10.72
N SER A 3 -3.59 18.15 10.56
CA SER A 3 -4.88 17.47 10.42
C SER A 3 -4.87 16.58 9.17
N LYS A 4 -5.54 15.41 9.27
CA LYS A 4 -5.71 14.48 8.14
C LYS A 4 -6.44 15.18 6.99
N LEU A 5 -5.82 15.23 5.81
CA LEU A 5 -6.42 15.79 4.60
C LEU A 5 -7.60 14.94 4.14
N THR A 6 -8.68 15.61 3.74
CA THR A 6 -9.90 15.03 3.20
C THR A 6 -10.28 15.70 1.88
N LEU A 7 -11.01 15.00 1.01
CA LEU A 7 -11.44 15.55 -0.29
C LEU A 7 -12.40 16.75 -0.16
N THR A 8 -13.02 16.93 1.01
CA THR A 8 -13.89 18.06 1.34
C THR A 8 -13.14 19.31 1.82
N ASP A 9 -11.81 19.22 2.01
CA ASP A 9 -10.98 20.37 2.42
C ASP A 9 -10.74 21.36 1.27
N ARG A 10 -11.20 21.05 0.06
CA ARG A 10 -11.06 21.86 -1.14
C ARG A 10 -12.38 21.95 -1.89
N GLU A 11 -12.62 23.11 -2.49
CA GLU A 11 -13.62 23.23 -3.54
C GLU A 11 -13.14 22.53 -4.82
N TRP A 12 -14.08 22.19 -5.70
CA TRP A 12 -13.81 21.44 -6.92
C TRP A 12 -14.37 22.15 -8.13
N LYS A 13 -13.62 22.13 -9.23
CA LYS A 13 -14.01 22.76 -10.49
C LYS A 13 -13.73 21.85 -11.68
N ALA A 14 -14.54 22.00 -12.73
CA ALA A 14 -14.34 21.31 -13.99
C ALA A 14 -13.29 22.04 -14.85
N PHE A 15 -12.29 21.30 -15.33
CA PHE A 15 -11.24 21.80 -16.20
C PHE A 15 -11.22 21.02 -17.50
N LYS A 16 -11.05 21.69 -18.65
CA LYS A 16 -10.82 20.98 -19.91
C LYS A 16 -9.44 20.35 -19.89
N ILE A 17 -9.33 19.13 -20.39
CA ILE A 17 -8.04 18.41 -20.46
C ILE A 17 -7.04 19.19 -21.32
N GLY A 18 -7.48 19.85 -22.40
CA GLY A 18 -6.61 20.66 -23.24
C GLY A 18 -6.06 21.92 -22.57
N ASP A 19 -6.72 22.43 -21.52
CA ASP A 19 -6.25 23.58 -20.74
C ASP A 19 -5.23 23.12 -19.69
N LEU A 20 -5.34 21.87 -19.23
CA LEU A 20 -4.45 21.28 -18.23
C LEU A 20 -3.20 20.64 -18.81
N PHE A 21 -3.29 19.99 -19.98
CA PHE A 21 -2.22 19.15 -20.51
C PHE A 21 -1.84 19.53 -21.92
N GLU A 22 -0.54 19.50 -22.19
CA GLU A 22 -0.03 19.36 -23.54
C GLU A 22 -0.43 17.97 -24.04
N VAL A 23 -1.48 17.92 -24.86
CA VAL A 23 -1.93 16.68 -25.51
C VAL A 23 -1.04 16.41 -26.71
N LYS A 24 -0.03 15.55 -26.53
CA LYS A 24 0.90 15.18 -27.59
C LYS A 24 0.24 14.22 -28.58
N ILE A 25 0.76 14.25 -29.81
CA ILE A 25 0.39 13.33 -30.89
C ILE A 25 0.61 11.90 -30.39
N ARG A 26 -0.24 10.99 -30.87
CA ARG A 26 -0.17 9.56 -30.60
C ARG A 26 1.22 8.99 -30.93
N GLY A 27 1.51 7.83 -30.35
CA GLY A 27 2.70 7.05 -30.70
C GLY A 27 2.69 6.54 -32.14
N LYS A 28 3.54 5.56 -32.45
CA LYS A 28 3.61 4.97 -33.80
C LYS A 28 3.34 3.47 -33.70
N ARG A 29 2.43 2.98 -34.55
CA ARG A 29 2.06 1.57 -34.61
C ARG A 29 3.29 0.70 -34.79
N LEU A 30 3.38 -0.37 -34.00
CA LEU A 30 4.44 -1.36 -34.12
C LEU A 30 3.88 -2.77 -33.88
N ILE A 31 3.84 -3.57 -34.95
CA ILE A 31 3.42 -4.98 -34.88
C ILE A 31 4.50 -5.81 -34.18
N LEU A 32 4.10 -6.99 -33.67
CA LEU A 32 4.96 -7.81 -32.81
C LEU A 32 6.29 -8.21 -33.50
N SER A 33 6.25 -8.57 -34.78
CA SER A 33 7.43 -8.98 -35.57
C SER A 33 8.49 -7.89 -35.70
N ASP A 34 8.08 -6.63 -35.63
CA ASP A 34 8.95 -5.48 -35.88
C ASP A 34 9.52 -4.90 -34.56
N ARG A 35 9.16 -5.50 -33.42
CA ARG A 35 9.66 -5.08 -32.11
C ARG A 35 11.08 -5.60 -31.91
N GLU A 36 12.00 -4.67 -31.85
CA GLU A 36 13.38 -4.97 -31.45
C GLU A 36 13.45 -5.01 -29.94
N VAL A 37 13.90 -6.14 -29.37
CA VAL A 37 14.08 -6.29 -27.92
C VAL A 37 14.96 -5.17 -27.38
N GLY A 38 14.52 -4.54 -26.29
CA GLY A 38 15.28 -3.47 -25.66
C GLY A 38 14.86 -3.21 -24.22
N LYS A 39 15.15 -2.01 -23.73
CA LYS A 39 14.96 -1.61 -22.33
C LYS A 39 13.84 -0.60 -22.09
N PHE A 40 13.25 -0.03 -23.14
CA PHE A 40 12.21 0.97 -22.98
C PHE A 40 10.83 0.28 -22.96
N PRO A 41 10.00 0.50 -21.95
CA PRO A 41 8.62 0.02 -21.96
C PRO A 41 7.90 0.48 -23.23
N PHE A 42 7.18 -0.43 -23.88
CA PHE A 42 6.30 -0.15 -25.00
C PHE A 42 4.84 -0.19 -24.55
N VAL A 43 4.26 1.00 -24.42
CA VAL A 43 2.90 1.19 -23.94
C VAL A 43 1.91 0.98 -25.09
N THR A 44 0.93 0.11 -24.87
CA THR A 44 -0.17 -0.22 -25.80
C THR A 44 -1.51 -0.14 -25.06
N ALA A 45 -2.62 -0.30 -25.79
CA ALA A 45 -3.93 -0.38 -25.15
C ALA A 45 -4.01 -1.59 -24.21
N GLY A 46 -4.66 -1.42 -23.07
CA GLY A 46 -4.74 -2.45 -22.04
C GLY A 46 -5.10 -1.89 -20.66
N GLU A 47 -5.60 -2.76 -19.78
CA GLU A 47 -6.10 -2.39 -18.45
C GLU A 47 -5.13 -2.76 -17.32
N ASN A 48 -4.05 -3.49 -17.65
CA ASN A 48 -3.12 -4.06 -16.68
C ASN A 48 -1.68 -3.62 -16.97
N ASN A 49 -0.81 -3.88 -16.00
CA ASN A 49 0.65 -3.70 -16.13
C ASN A 49 1.07 -2.30 -16.62
N ASN A 50 0.38 -1.26 -16.18
CA ASN A 50 0.62 0.12 -16.60
C ASN A 50 0.54 0.35 -18.12
N GLY A 51 -0.20 -0.50 -18.84
CA GLY A 51 -0.29 -0.51 -20.30
C GLY A 51 0.96 -1.04 -21.02
N ILE A 52 1.94 -1.60 -20.29
CA ILE A 52 3.20 -2.07 -20.86
C ILE A 52 3.01 -3.48 -21.43
N SER A 53 3.24 -3.62 -22.74
CA SER A 53 3.13 -4.90 -23.45
C SER A 53 4.46 -5.63 -23.64
N SER A 54 5.54 -4.90 -23.82
CA SER A 54 6.89 -5.42 -24.05
C SER A 54 7.93 -4.33 -23.79
N PHE A 55 9.21 -4.68 -23.85
CA PHE A 55 10.31 -3.71 -23.81
C PHE A 55 11.02 -3.67 -25.16
N ILE A 56 11.23 -2.47 -25.70
CA ILE A 56 11.75 -2.27 -27.07
C ILE A 56 12.94 -1.31 -27.12
N HIS A 57 13.73 -1.42 -28.19
CA HIS A 57 14.77 -0.45 -28.55
C HIS A 57 14.27 0.52 -29.64
N ASN A 58 13.86 -0.01 -30.79
CA ASN A 58 13.38 0.66 -32.02
C ASN A 58 13.61 2.18 -32.04
N PRO A 59 14.75 2.68 -32.56
CA PRO A 59 15.15 4.09 -32.49
C PRO A 59 14.15 5.07 -33.11
N THR A 60 13.40 4.64 -34.12
CA THR A 60 12.41 5.48 -34.82
C THR A 60 11.15 5.77 -33.98
N GLN A 61 10.93 5.03 -32.90
CA GLN A 61 9.87 5.30 -31.95
C GLN A 61 10.24 6.48 -31.06
N LYS A 62 9.35 7.47 -30.96
CA LYS A 62 9.57 8.63 -30.10
C LYS A 62 9.66 8.23 -28.63
N LEU A 63 10.64 8.78 -27.94
CA LEU A 63 10.81 8.62 -26.50
C LEU A 63 9.98 9.68 -25.75
N TYR A 64 9.28 9.23 -24.72
CA TYR A 64 8.48 10.04 -23.80
C TYR A 64 8.91 9.75 -22.36
N GLU A 65 8.56 10.63 -21.43
CA GLU A 65 8.88 10.49 -20.00
C GLU A 65 7.93 11.35 -19.16
N ASN A 66 7.78 11.01 -17.87
CA ASN A 66 7.07 11.81 -16.85
C ASN A 66 5.72 12.33 -17.37
N SER A 67 4.89 11.42 -17.86
CA SER A 67 3.64 11.75 -18.56
C SER A 67 2.55 10.74 -18.23
N ILE A 68 1.30 11.17 -18.35
CA ILE A 68 0.14 10.28 -18.28
C ILE A 68 -0.14 9.75 -19.69
N THR A 69 -0.38 8.44 -19.81
CA THR A 69 -0.81 7.79 -21.05
C THR A 69 -2.28 7.44 -20.98
N LEU A 70 -3.01 7.72 -22.06
CA LEU A 70 -4.40 7.34 -22.26
C LEU A 70 -4.54 6.45 -23.48
N ASP A 71 -5.10 5.25 -23.34
CA ASP A 71 -5.40 4.40 -24.50
C ASP A 71 -6.68 4.83 -25.24
N MET A 72 -7.05 4.08 -26.28
CA MET A 72 -8.22 4.38 -27.11
C MET A 72 -9.56 4.18 -26.39
N PHE A 73 -9.57 3.51 -25.24
CA PHE A 73 -10.75 3.26 -24.42
C PHE A 73 -10.79 4.13 -23.16
N GLY A 74 -9.77 4.96 -22.93
CA GLY A 74 -9.69 5.85 -21.77
C GLY A 74 -8.99 5.25 -20.57
N ASN A 75 -8.37 4.07 -20.70
CA ASN A 75 -7.49 3.54 -19.64
C ASN A 75 -6.28 4.46 -19.51
N SER A 76 -6.01 4.86 -18.28
CA SER A 76 -5.08 5.92 -17.93
C SER A 76 -4.02 5.40 -16.98
N PHE A 77 -2.76 5.70 -17.28
CA PHE A 77 -1.61 5.29 -16.47
C PHE A 77 -0.59 6.42 -16.38
N TYR A 78 0.12 6.51 -15.25
CA TYR A 78 1.28 7.39 -15.14
C TYR A 78 2.54 6.60 -15.49
N GLN A 79 3.37 7.14 -16.39
CA GLN A 79 4.64 6.55 -16.76
C GLN A 79 5.77 7.32 -16.06
N ASN A 80 6.34 6.72 -15.02
CA ASN A 80 7.44 7.27 -14.22
C ASN A 80 8.84 6.96 -14.79
N PHE A 81 8.91 6.24 -15.92
CA PHE A 81 10.16 5.92 -16.62
C PHE A 81 10.09 6.38 -18.08
N PRO A 82 11.24 6.59 -18.76
CA PRO A 82 11.27 6.82 -20.20
C PRO A 82 10.64 5.64 -20.96
N PHE A 83 9.71 5.93 -21.87
CA PHE A 83 8.90 4.92 -22.56
C PHE A 83 8.66 5.28 -24.03
N LYS A 84 8.25 4.28 -24.81
CA LYS A 84 7.77 4.40 -26.19
C LYS A 84 6.32 3.91 -26.23
N CYS A 85 5.52 4.33 -27.20
CA CYS A 85 4.12 3.94 -27.23
C CYS A 85 3.55 3.74 -28.64
N ASP A 86 2.49 2.93 -28.70
CA ASP A 86 1.73 2.61 -29.90
C ASP A 86 0.94 3.82 -30.42
N ASP A 87 0.52 3.75 -31.68
CA ASP A 87 -0.36 4.77 -32.26
C ASP A 87 -1.69 4.87 -31.52
N ASN A 88 -2.08 3.90 -30.68
CA ASN A 88 -3.30 4.01 -29.92
C ASN A 88 -3.21 4.81 -28.62
N ILE A 89 -2.01 5.24 -28.25
CA ILE A 89 -1.75 5.89 -26.98
C ILE A 89 -1.62 7.39 -27.15
N THR A 90 -2.44 8.14 -26.41
CA THR A 90 -2.33 9.59 -26.27
C THR A 90 -1.47 9.91 -25.05
N VAL A 91 -0.50 10.81 -25.19
CA VAL A 91 0.39 11.21 -24.10
C VAL A 91 0.01 12.61 -23.62
N LEU A 92 -0.26 12.74 -22.32
CA LEU A 92 -0.63 13.97 -21.63
C LEU A 92 0.54 14.42 -20.75
N LYS A 93 1.08 15.60 -21.02
CA LYS A 93 2.18 16.19 -20.23
C LYS A 93 1.73 17.50 -19.58
N ASN A 94 2.06 17.67 -18.31
CA ASN A 94 1.88 18.92 -17.58
C ASN A 94 3.12 19.15 -16.69
N LYS A 95 3.61 20.40 -16.66
CA LYS A 95 4.82 20.81 -15.93
C LYS A 95 4.64 20.88 -14.41
N ASN A 96 3.41 21.00 -13.94
CA ASN A 96 3.05 21.08 -12.52
C ASN A 96 2.78 19.70 -11.90
N THR A 97 2.66 18.65 -12.74
CA THR A 97 2.49 17.27 -12.26
C THR A 97 3.80 16.64 -11.84
N ASN A 98 3.76 15.94 -10.71
CA ASN A 98 4.75 14.95 -10.28
C ASN A 98 4.07 13.57 -10.18
N GLN A 99 4.79 12.55 -9.72
CA GLN A 99 4.26 11.19 -9.58
C GLN A 99 2.97 11.12 -8.75
N TYR A 100 2.93 11.78 -7.61
CA TYR A 100 1.80 11.71 -6.68
C TYR A 100 0.58 12.47 -7.20
N SER A 101 0.76 13.71 -7.67
CA SER A 101 -0.34 14.46 -8.28
C SER A 101 -0.82 13.80 -9.59
N ALA A 102 0.06 13.13 -10.34
CA ALA A 102 -0.34 12.34 -11.50
C ALA A 102 -1.20 11.12 -11.10
N PHE A 103 -0.90 10.41 -10.01
CA PHE A 103 -1.75 9.32 -9.53
C PHE A 103 -3.17 9.80 -9.17
N PHE A 104 -3.28 10.96 -8.55
CA PHE A 104 -4.58 11.58 -8.28
C PHE A 104 -5.35 11.83 -9.59
N VAL A 105 -4.71 12.49 -10.56
CA VAL A 105 -5.34 12.80 -11.86
C VAL A 105 -5.69 11.54 -12.64
N VAL A 106 -4.82 10.52 -12.67
CA VAL A 106 -5.05 9.25 -13.36
C VAL A 106 -6.32 8.57 -12.86
N THR A 107 -6.58 8.63 -11.54
CA THR A 107 -7.80 8.09 -10.93
C THR A 107 -9.06 8.73 -11.54
N LEU A 108 -9.01 10.04 -11.81
CA LEU A 108 -10.12 10.78 -12.41
C LEU A 108 -10.22 10.58 -13.92
N LEU A 109 -9.10 10.54 -14.63
CA LEU A 109 -9.06 10.26 -16.07
C LEU A 109 -9.58 8.86 -16.38
N ASN A 110 -9.33 7.86 -15.53
CA ASN A 110 -9.87 6.51 -15.68
C ASN A 110 -11.40 6.46 -15.68
N ARG A 111 -12.11 7.51 -15.23
CA ARG A 111 -13.58 7.61 -15.38
C ARG A 111 -14.01 7.76 -16.84
N LEU A 112 -13.12 8.19 -17.74
CA LEU A 112 -13.38 8.29 -19.18
C LEU A 112 -13.61 6.92 -19.83
N THR A 113 -13.20 5.82 -19.20
CA THR A 113 -13.54 4.44 -19.62
C THR A 113 -15.06 4.19 -19.71
N LYS A 114 -15.86 4.94 -18.95
CA LYS A 114 -17.33 4.87 -19.03
C LYS A 114 -17.90 5.60 -20.26
N LYS A 115 -17.11 6.50 -20.86
CA LYS A 115 -17.50 7.32 -22.02
C LYS A 115 -17.01 6.72 -23.33
N TYR A 116 -15.79 6.19 -23.32
CA TYR A 116 -15.12 5.71 -24.52
C TYR A 116 -15.28 4.19 -24.67
N SER A 117 -15.42 3.75 -25.92
CA SER A 117 -15.65 2.36 -26.31
C SER A 117 -15.16 2.12 -27.74
N TYR A 118 -15.34 0.92 -28.29
CA TYR A 118 -14.91 0.64 -29.66
C TYR A 118 -15.55 1.57 -30.71
N GLY A 119 -16.86 1.84 -30.58
CA GLY A 119 -17.57 2.76 -31.49
C GLY A 119 -17.32 4.24 -31.20
N ASN A 120 -16.80 4.57 -30.02
CA ASN A 120 -16.47 5.93 -29.61
C ASN A 120 -15.10 5.92 -28.95
N GLN A 121 -14.03 5.86 -29.74
CA GLN A 121 -12.66 5.82 -29.21
C GLN A 121 -12.13 7.21 -28.85
N VAL A 122 -11.16 7.26 -27.95
CA VAL A 122 -10.40 8.47 -27.65
C VAL A 122 -9.69 8.98 -28.90
N ARG A 123 -9.85 10.27 -29.18
CA ARG A 123 -9.14 11.01 -30.23
C ARG A 123 -8.61 12.31 -29.64
N PRO A 124 -7.36 12.71 -29.93
CA PRO A 124 -6.74 13.89 -29.29
C PRO A 124 -7.58 15.16 -29.34
N ASN A 125 -8.20 15.49 -30.48
CA ASN A 125 -9.04 16.68 -30.63
C ASN A 125 -10.31 16.64 -29.77
N ARG A 126 -10.90 15.45 -29.59
CA ARG A 126 -12.06 15.26 -28.72
C ARG A 126 -11.64 15.30 -27.25
N LEU A 127 -10.55 14.60 -26.92
CA LEU A 127 -10.00 14.53 -25.57
C LEU A 127 -9.66 15.91 -25.01
N LYS A 128 -9.09 16.82 -25.82
CA LYS A 128 -8.82 18.21 -25.42
C LYS A 128 -10.05 18.94 -24.85
N ASN A 129 -11.24 18.60 -25.33
CA ASN A 129 -12.50 19.23 -24.91
C ASN A 129 -13.21 18.50 -23.77
N ASP A 130 -12.76 17.29 -23.42
CA ASP A 130 -13.26 16.60 -22.25
C ASP A 130 -12.90 17.35 -20.98
N LYS A 131 -13.74 17.19 -19.95
CA LYS A 131 -13.55 17.83 -18.66
C LYS A 131 -13.32 16.80 -17.57
N ILE A 132 -12.42 17.14 -16.65
CA ILE A 132 -12.23 16.43 -15.39
C ILE A 132 -12.43 17.40 -14.22
N MET A 133 -12.92 16.88 -13.10
CA MET A 133 -13.08 17.66 -11.86
C MET A 133 -11.78 17.59 -11.08
N LEU A 134 -11.21 18.73 -10.69
CA LEU A 134 -10.03 18.79 -9.82
C LEU A 134 -10.28 19.72 -8.63
N PRO A 135 -9.65 19.46 -7.48
CA PRO A 135 -9.64 20.40 -6.36
C PRO A 135 -8.95 21.71 -6.78
N ILE A 136 -9.41 22.83 -6.24
CA ILE A 136 -8.86 24.16 -6.55
C ILE A 136 -8.20 24.81 -5.34
N ASN A 137 -7.19 25.63 -5.61
CA ASN A 137 -6.56 26.49 -4.62
C ASN A 137 -7.34 27.81 -4.49
N GLU A 138 -6.84 28.74 -3.68
CA GLU A 138 -7.45 30.05 -3.45
C GLU A 138 -7.54 30.92 -4.71
N THR A 139 -6.71 30.66 -5.73
CA THR A 139 -6.75 31.37 -7.02
C THR A 139 -7.72 30.74 -8.02
N GLY A 140 -8.38 29.64 -7.67
CA GLY A 140 -9.31 28.91 -8.54
C GLY A 140 -8.62 28.05 -9.61
N GLU A 141 -7.31 27.84 -9.48
CA GLU A 141 -6.50 26.96 -10.30
C GLU A 141 -6.40 25.56 -9.66
N PRO A 142 -6.07 24.50 -10.41
CA PRO A 142 -5.93 23.17 -9.82
C PRO A 142 -4.89 23.14 -8.69
N ASP A 143 -5.29 22.63 -7.53
CA ASP A 143 -4.41 22.53 -6.35
C ASP A 143 -3.51 21.29 -6.45
N TRP A 144 -2.41 21.43 -7.20
CA TRP A 144 -1.42 20.36 -7.40
C TRP A 144 -0.76 19.91 -6.10
N GLN A 145 -0.55 20.83 -5.16
CA GLN A 145 0.07 20.54 -3.88
C GLN A 145 -0.87 19.69 -3.01
N PHE A 146 -2.14 20.07 -2.90
CA PHE A 146 -3.14 19.26 -2.22
C PHE A 146 -3.25 17.86 -2.82
N MET A 147 -3.29 17.74 -4.16
CA MET A 147 -3.36 16.44 -4.83
C MET A 147 -2.15 15.55 -4.49
N GLU A 148 -0.95 16.11 -4.48
CA GLU A 148 0.27 15.40 -4.07
C GLU A 148 0.22 14.98 -2.60
N ASP A 149 -0.05 15.91 -1.69
CA ASP A 149 -0.03 15.64 -0.24
C ASP A 149 -1.12 14.65 0.16
N TYR A 150 -2.28 14.71 -0.49
CA TYR A 150 -3.37 13.77 -0.29
C TYR A 150 -2.97 12.33 -0.66
N ILE A 151 -2.31 12.13 -1.81
CA ILE A 151 -1.84 10.79 -2.21
C ILE A 151 -0.70 10.31 -1.31
N LYS A 152 0.24 11.19 -0.93
CA LYS A 152 1.31 10.86 0.04
C LYS A 152 0.75 10.44 1.39
N GLN A 153 -0.31 11.10 1.86
CA GLN A 153 -1.00 10.71 3.08
C GLN A 153 -1.62 9.31 2.96
N ILE A 154 -2.30 9.01 1.85
CA ILE A 154 -2.85 7.66 1.61
C ILE A 154 -1.75 6.61 1.62
N GLU A 155 -0.63 6.85 0.91
CA GLU A 155 0.52 5.95 0.88
C GLU A 155 1.07 5.71 2.29
N LYS A 156 1.29 6.78 3.05
CA LYS A 156 1.75 6.71 4.44
C LYS A 156 0.80 5.90 5.33
N ASP A 157 -0.49 6.20 5.31
CA ASP A 157 -1.51 5.49 6.11
C ASP A 157 -1.51 3.98 5.78
N LYS A 158 -1.33 3.61 4.51
CA LYS A 158 -1.27 2.21 4.08
C LYS A 158 0.01 1.51 4.54
N ILE A 159 1.15 2.18 4.46
CA ILE A 159 2.43 1.66 4.95
C ILE A 159 2.35 1.42 6.47
N GLU A 160 1.84 2.39 7.23
CA GLU A 160 1.68 2.27 8.69
C GLU A 160 0.74 1.11 9.06
N THR A 161 -0.39 0.98 8.35
CA THR A 161 -1.33 -0.13 8.55
C THR A 161 -0.66 -1.49 8.29
N LEU A 162 0.10 -1.60 7.19
CA LEU A 162 0.79 -2.84 6.84
C LEU A 162 1.88 -3.19 7.86
N LEU A 163 2.69 -2.22 8.29
CA LEU A 163 3.72 -2.43 9.30
C LEU A 163 3.10 -2.89 10.62
N SER A 164 1.98 -2.29 11.05
CA SER A 164 1.26 -2.72 12.25
C SER A 164 0.81 -4.17 12.13
N TYR A 165 0.26 -4.58 10.98
CA TYR A 165 -0.17 -5.97 10.75
C TYR A 165 1.01 -6.94 10.80
N LEU A 166 2.13 -6.63 10.12
CA LEU A 166 3.32 -7.48 10.10
C LEU A 166 3.96 -7.61 11.48
N ASN A 167 4.02 -6.53 12.26
CA ASN A 167 4.53 -6.56 13.62
C ASN A 167 3.67 -7.44 14.54
N GLN A 168 2.35 -7.36 14.43
CA GLN A 168 1.44 -8.25 15.15
C GLN A 168 1.62 -9.71 14.75
N TYR A 169 1.71 -9.99 13.44
CA TYR A 169 1.94 -11.34 12.92
C TYR A 169 3.26 -11.94 13.45
N ASN A 170 4.35 -11.17 13.41
CA ASN A 170 5.65 -11.61 13.91
C ASN A 170 5.65 -11.86 15.42
N ALA A 171 4.96 -11.03 16.20
CA ALA A 171 4.81 -11.23 17.64
C ALA A 171 4.01 -12.50 18.00
N LEU A 172 3.09 -12.92 17.12
CA LEU A 172 2.34 -14.18 17.27
C LEU A 172 3.11 -15.41 16.76
N ALA A 173 4.03 -15.21 15.81
CA ALA A 173 4.81 -16.28 15.18
C ALA A 173 6.05 -16.71 16.00
N GLU A 174 6.41 -15.99 17.06
CA GLU A 174 7.39 -16.43 18.05
C GLU A 174 6.71 -17.07 19.29
N PRO A 175 6.36 -18.37 19.30
CA PRO A 175 6.08 -19.06 20.55
C PRO A 175 7.41 -19.25 21.30
N SER A 176 7.38 -18.97 22.61
CA SER A 176 8.47 -19.11 23.56
C SER A 176 9.42 -20.27 23.24
N ARG A 177 10.66 -19.94 22.83
CA ARG A 177 11.80 -20.84 22.96
C ARG A 177 12.16 -20.93 24.46
N ALA A 178 11.26 -21.48 25.27
CA ALA A 178 11.60 -21.89 26.62
C ALA A 178 12.56 -23.07 26.47
N GLU A 179 13.83 -22.86 26.83
CA GLU A 179 14.79 -23.96 26.94
C GLU A 179 14.21 -25.01 27.89
N PRO A 180 14.11 -26.30 27.49
CA PRO A 180 13.64 -27.32 28.41
C PRO A 180 14.65 -27.44 29.57
N SER A 181 14.19 -27.19 30.80
CA SER A 181 14.97 -27.42 32.00
C SER A 181 15.31 -28.92 32.08
N ARG A 182 16.59 -29.27 31.96
CA ARG A 182 17.06 -30.65 32.08
C ARG A 182 16.95 -31.10 33.54
N ALA A 183 15.91 -31.85 33.88
CA ALA A 183 15.82 -32.53 35.17
C ALA A 183 16.69 -33.79 35.16
N GLU A 184 17.60 -33.92 36.13
CA GLU A 184 18.36 -35.15 36.34
C GLU A 184 17.45 -36.25 36.93
N PRO A 185 17.51 -37.52 36.46
CA PRO A 185 16.68 -38.57 37.01
C PRO A 185 17.18 -39.02 38.39
N SER A 186 16.30 -38.97 39.39
CA SER A 186 16.54 -39.56 40.71
C SER A 186 16.33 -41.09 40.67
N ARG A 187 17.29 -41.84 41.24
CA ARG A 187 17.25 -43.31 41.32
C ARG A 187 16.52 -43.72 42.60
N ALA A 188 15.42 -44.48 42.48
CA ALA A 188 14.64 -44.97 43.62
C ALA A 188 15.16 -46.32 44.12
N GLU A 189 15.32 -46.46 45.45
CA GLU A 189 15.60 -47.75 46.13
C GLU A 189 14.29 -48.47 46.50
N PRO A 190 14.22 -49.83 46.42
CA PRO A 190 12.99 -50.55 46.74
C PRO A 190 12.81 -50.76 48.25
N SER A 191 11.63 -50.40 48.76
CA SER A 191 11.23 -50.51 50.17
C SER A 191 10.68 -51.89 50.56
N ARG A 192 11.09 -52.40 51.74
CA ARG A 192 10.58 -53.64 52.36
C ARG A 192 9.43 -53.31 53.33
N ALA A 193 8.32 -54.03 53.24
CA ALA A 193 7.11 -53.79 54.03
C ALA A 193 7.15 -54.50 55.40
N GLU A 194 6.67 -53.82 56.45
CA GLU A 194 6.35 -54.43 57.76
C GLU A 194 4.86 -54.24 58.12
N PRO A 195 4.25 -55.20 58.87
CA PRO A 195 2.80 -55.32 58.92
C PRO A 195 2.09 -54.53 60.05
N SER A 196 0.87 -54.18 59.68
CA SER A 196 -0.31 -53.59 60.34
C SER A 196 -0.42 -53.32 61.84
N ARG A 197 -0.97 -52.11 62.05
CA ARG A 197 -1.40 -51.32 63.22
C ARG A 197 -2.61 -51.87 63.98
N ALA A 198 -2.67 -51.55 65.28
CA ALA A 198 -3.93 -51.35 66.01
C ALA A 198 -3.78 -50.11 66.93
N GLU A 199 -4.68 -49.13 66.81
CA GLU A 199 -4.69 -47.90 67.62
C GLU A 199 -5.67 -48.01 68.79
N PRO A 200 -5.33 -47.40 69.94
CA PRO A 200 -6.34 -46.99 70.91
C PRO A 200 -6.56 -45.47 70.94
N SER A 201 -7.74 -45.12 71.47
CA SER A 201 -8.53 -43.93 71.31
C SER A 201 -8.09 -42.66 72.07
N ARG A 202 -8.51 -41.54 71.47
CA ARG A 202 -8.43 -40.11 71.84
C ARG A 202 -8.99 -39.73 73.22
N ALA A 203 -8.34 -38.77 73.88
CA ALA A 203 -8.98 -37.79 74.76
C ALA A 203 -8.22 -36.45 74.68
N GLU A 204 -8.96 -35.35 74.63
CA GLU A 204 -8.51 -33.99 74.28
C GLU A 204 -7.86 -33.24 75.45
N PRO A 205 -6.89 -32.32 75.19
CA PRO A 205 -6.26 -31.54 76.25
C PRO A 205 -7.04 -30.25 76.57
N SER A 206 -7.11 -29.94 77.88
CA SER A 206 -7.69 -28.72 78.43
C SER A 206 -6.72 -27.53 78.36
N ARG A 207 -7.32 -26.35 78.19
CA ARG A 207 -6.73 -25.04 77.96
C ARG A 207 -6.32 -24.35 79.27
N ALA A 208 -5.18 -23.66 79.28
CA ALA A 208 -4.96 -22.48 80.13
C ALA A 208 -3.88 -21.56 79.52
N GLU A 209 -4.15 -20.26 79.60
CA GLU A 209 -3.50 -19.16 78.90
C GLU A 209 -2.19 -18.65 79.56
N PRO A 210 -1.37 -17.86 78.84
CA PRO A 210 0.02 -17.61 79.18
C PRO A 210 0.20 -16.36 80.06
N SER A 211 1.29 -16.31 80.84
CA SER A 211 1.88 -15.01 81.19
C SER A 211 3.38 -15.05 81.53
N ARG A 212 4.07 -14.10 80.90
CA ARG A 212 5.21 -13.27 81.32
C ARG A 212 6.59 -13.87 81.66
N ASN A 213 7.52 -13.41 80.80
CA ASN A 213 8.94 -13.12 81.03
C ASN A 213 9.33 -12.69 82.45
N SER A 214 10.50 -13.18 82.87
CA SER A 214 11.56 -12.34 83.45
C SER A 214 12.90 -13.08 83.40
N MET A 215 13.95 -12.33 82.98
CA MET A 215 15.33 -12.29 83.49
C MET A 215 16.04 -13.63 83.78
N GLY A 216 17.20 -13.95 83.22
CA GLY A 216 18.43 -13.15 83.25
C GLY A 216 19.54 -14.01 83.86
N GLU A 217 20.80 -13.65 83.55
CA GLU A 217 22.05 -14.05 84.22
C GLU A 217 22.62 -15.46 83.94
N ILE A 218 23.92 -15.69 83.71
CA ILE A 218 25.17 -14.90 83.54
C ILE A 218 26.07 -15.74 82.63
#